data_AF-A0A7R8ZQA0-F1
#
_entry.id   AF-A0A7R8ZQA0-F1
#
_cell.length_a   1.000
_cell.length_b   1.000
_cell.length_c   1.000
_cell.angle_alpha   90.00
_cell.angle_beta   90.00
_cell.angle_gamma   90.00
#
_symmetry.space_group_name_H-M   'P 1'
#
loop_
_entity.id
_entity.type
_entity.pdbx_description
1 polymer ?
#
loop_
_entity_poly.entity_id
_entity_poly.type
_entity_poly.pdbx_seq_one_letter_code
_entity_poly.pdbx_strand_id
1 'polypeptide(L)'
;MSSSSADLTRPQKKLLKMILTDPASVRRYVKKHQLAPFIRSYRTSAGGCLLHVCAAHGKFRGVVALHRLSDVSLSLQDDAGDTPLHIALAKVCSGDATLREVHDSLLDSLRPKLLHVPNRRGVTPADMLEWLTPTSASGVAPGSQPLPRSRREEEFTDWSAKLAEEAAFEIHVEGGFDGGRYAGEPFGESWTDTPCFEDFESWADRIYAEYQRKRRKSQVGEEESESEKRERKKRRKEEERREEDQKEFQKKRLERLFLRYSAICDRLCSIQTRELTEFLSRHTHVLTDVLRWRLAQMEQTEQKKFLRSQLRLWHPDKIKHTFQALTPTQMEALQPKLQELSQLLTNLLSE
;
A
#
# COMPACT_ATOMS: atom_id res chain seq x y z
N MET A 1 -5.53 -26.46 -5.46
CA MET A 1 -6.03 -26.59 -6.85
C MET A 1 -6.63 -25.26 -7.25
N SER A 2 -5.83 -24.41 -7.86
CA SER A 2 -6.27 -23.11 -8.36
C SER A 2 -6.94 -23.34 -9.71
N SER A 3 -8.25 -23.13 -9.81
CA SER A 3 -8.99 -23.32 -11.06
C SER A 3 -8.52 -22.28 -12.07
N SER A 4 -7.63 -22.67 -12.97
CA SER A 4 -7.27 -21.87 -14.14
C SER A 4 -8.56 -21.54 -14.91
N SER A 5 -8.68 -20.30 -15.42
CA SER A 5 -9.87 -19.82 -16.14
C SER A 5 -10.22 -20.65 -17.40
N ALA A 6 -9.31 -21.54 -17.81
CA ALA A 6 -9.45 -22.48 -18.91
C ALA A 6 -10.56 -23.52 -18.70
N ASP A 7 -10.71 -24.08 -17.49
CA ASP A 7 -11.54 -25.28 -17.24
C ASP A 7 -13.01 -25.00 -16.85
N LEU A 8 -13.41 -23.73 -16.88
CA LEU A 8 -14.77 -23.35 -16.52
C LEU A 8 -15.78 -23.75 -17.62
N THR A 9 -16.85 -24.42 -17.23
CA THR A 9 -17.95 -24.76 -18.14
C THR A 9 -18.62 -23.49 -18.67
N ARG A 10 -19.24 -23.57 -19.86
CA ARG A 10 -20.00 -22.45 -20.45
C ARG A 10 -20.98 -21.77 -19.47
N PRO A 11 -21.79 -22.50 -18.66
CA PRO A 11 -22.67 -21.86 -17.68
C PRO A 11 -21.91 -21.18 -16.52
N GLN A 12 -20.74 -21.68 -16.10
CA GLN A 12 -19.92 -21.04 -15.08
C GLN A 12 -19.31 -19.72 -15.57
N LYS A 13 -18.75 -19.71 -16.79
CA LYS A 13 -18.23 -18.49 -17.43
C LYS A 13 -19.32 -17.42 -17.59
N LYS A 14 -20.53 -17.85 -17.99
CA LYS A 14 -21.69 -16.96 -18.11
C LYS A 14 -22.17 -16.43 -16.75
N LEU A 15 -22.14 -17.25 -15.70
CA LEU A 15 -22.45 -16.81 -14.33
C LEU A 15 -21.48 -15.72 -13.86
N LEU A 16 -20.17 -15.89 -14.05
CA LEU A 16 -19.16 -14.88 -13.68
C LEU A 16 -19.40 -13.56 -14.41
N LYS A 17 -19.65 -13.61 -15.73
CA LYS A 17 -19.96 -12.40 -16.50
C LYS A 17 -21.24 -11.73 -16.01
N MET A 18 -22.27 -12.53 -15.72
CA MET A 18 -23.57 -12.01 -15.30
C MET A 18 -23.53 -11.39 -13.90
N ILE A 19 -22.71 -11.90 -12.99
CA ILE A 19 -22.48 -11.30 -11.68
C ILE A 19 -21.93 -9.87 -11.80
N LEU A 20 -21.09 -9.62 -12.81
CA LEU A 20 -20.49 -8.31 -13.06
C LEU A 20 -21.47 -7.36 -13.77
N THR A 21 -22.36 -7.87 -14.61
CA THR A 21 -23.30 -7.04 -15.40
C THR A 21 -24.67 -6.85 -14.74
N ASP A 22 -25.31 -7.93 -14.28
CA ASP A 22 -26.67 -7.92 -13.74
C ASP A 22 -26.84 -8.90 -12.56
N PRO A 23 -26.71 -8.41 -11.32
CA PRO A 23 -26.85 -9.24 -10.12
C PRO A 23 -28.29 -9.74 -9.87
N ALA A 24 -29.34 -9.15 -10.48
CA ALA A 24 -30.72 -9.54 -10.24
C ALA A 24 -31.07 -10.88 -10.93
N SER A 25 -30.52 -11.10 -12.13
CA SER A 25 -30.73 -12.32 -12.92
C SER A 25 -29.93 -13.53 -12.40
N VAL A 26 -28.92 -13.29 -11.55
CA VAL A 26 -28.06 -14.34 -10.93
C VAL A 26 -28.88 -15.41 -10.24
N ARG A 27 -29.92 -15.02 -9.48
CA ARG A 27 -30.75 -15.96 -8.72
C ARG A 27 -31.47 -16.97 -9.61
N ARG A 28 -32.07 -16.52 -10.71
CA ARG A 28 -32.79 -17.39 -11.65
C ARG A 28 -31.82 -18.33 -12.37
N TYR A 29 -30.67 -17.79 -12.77
CA TYR A 29 -29.66 -18.55 -13.53
C TYR A 29 -28.98 -19.65 -12.70
N VAL A 30 -28.62 -19.34 -11.45
CA VAL A 30 -28.00 -20.32 -10.53
C VAL A 30 -28.95 -21.48 -10.25
N LYS A 31 -30.25 -21.21 -10.05
CA LYS A 31 -31.28 -22.24 -9.87
C LYS A 31 -31.47 -23.09 -11.14
N LYS A 32 -31.56 -22.44 -12.30
CA LYS A 32 -31.76 -23.12 -13.59
C LYS A 32 -30.62 -24.10 -13.93
N HIS A 33 -29.38 -23.73 -13.62
CA HIS A 33 -28.20 -24.50 -13.98
C HIS A 33 -27.56 -25.25 -12.80
N GLN A 34 -28.22 -25.27 -11.63
CA GLN A 34 -27.76 -25.96 -10.41
C GLN A 34 -26.30 -25.61 -10.03
N LEU A 35 -25.93 -24.33 -10.13
CA LEU A 35 -24.55 -23.87 -9.94
C LEU A 35 -24.17 -23.61 -8.47
N ALA A 36 -25.03 -23.97 -7.50
CA ALA A 36 -24.75 -23.80 -6.08
C ALA A 36 -23.45 -24.52 -5.61
N PRO A 37 -23.16 -25.77 -6.03
CA PRO A 37 -21.91 -26.43 -5.68
C PRO A 37 -20.68 -25.70 -6.22
N PHE A 38 -20.79 -25.16 -7.44
CA PHE A 38 -19.72 -24.38 -8.06
C PHE A 38 -19.43 -23.09 -7.29
N ILE A 39 -20.47 -22.36 -6.84
CA ILE A 39 -20.27 -21.14 -6.04
C ILE A 39 -19.52 -21.44 -4.74
N ARG A 40 -19.76 -22.60 -4.13
CA ARG A 40 -19.09 -23.04 -2.90
C ARG A 40 -17.64 -23.47 -3.14
N SER A 41 -17.38 -24.18 -4.24
CA SER A 41 -16.05 -24.70 -4.57
C SER A 41 -15.14 -23.68 -5.26
N TYR A 42 -15.70 -22.61 -5.83
CA TYR A 42 -14.93 -21.60 -6.55
C TYR A 42 -13.94 -20.88 -5.62
N ARG A 43 -12.68 -20.81 -6.06
CA ARG A 43 -11.59 -20.06 -5.42
C ARG A 43 -10.81 -19.31 -6.49
N THR A 44 -10.48 -18.06 -6.20
CA THR A 44 -9.57 -17.26 -7.01
C THR A 44 -8.12 -17.65 -6.74
N SER A 45 -7.20 -17.12 -7.53
CA SER A 45 -5.75 -17.27 -7.31
C SER A 45 -5.27 -16.69 -5.98
N ALA A 46 -6.05 -15.80 -5.37
CA ALA A 46 -5.80 -15.20 -4.05
C ALA A 46 -6.62 -15.88 -2.94
N GLY A 47 -7.12 -17.09 -3.16
CA GLY A 47 -7.90 -17.85 -2.16
C GLY A 47 -9.32 -17.32 -1.91
N GLY A 48 -9.70 -16.19 -2.51
CA GLY A 48 -11.02 -15.58 -2.36
C GLY A 48 -12.13 -16.41 -3.00
N CYS A 49 -13.29 -16.47 -2.35
CA CYS A 49 -14.51 -17.04 -2.93
C CYS A 49 -15.22 -16.04 -3.87
N LEU A 50 -16.28 -16.49 -4.54
CA LEU A 50 -17.04 -15.66 -5.48
C LEU A 50 -17.62 -14.38 -4.86
N LEU A 51 -17.88 -14.40 -3.54
CA LEU A 51 -18.33 -13.21 -2.79
C LEU A 51 -17.25 -12.11 -2.74
N HIS A 52 -15.97 -12.49 -2.66
CA HIS A 52 -14.85 -11.55 -2.69
C HIS A 52 -14.75 -10.86 -4.04
N VAL A 53 -14.98 -11.60 -5.14
CA VAL A 53 -15.01 -11.03 -6.49
C VAL A 53 -16.14 -10.00 -6.63
N CYS A 54 -17.34 -10.32 -6.15
CA CYS A 54 -18.47 -9.37 -6.15
C CYS A 54 -18.16 -8.09 -5.36
N ALA A 55 -17.55 -8.24 -4.18
CA ALA A 55 -17.16 -7.11 -3.34
C ALA A 55 -16.07 -6.25 -4.00
N ALA A 56 -15.06 -6.88 -4.62
CA ALA A 56 -13.98 -6.19 -5.33
C ALA A 56 -14.48 -5.35 -6.51
N HIS A 57 -15.58 -5.76 -7.15
CA HIS A 57 -16.21 -5.03 -8.25
C HIS A 57 -17.33 -4.07 -7.80
N GLY A 58 -17.52 -3.86 -6.50
CA GLY A 58 -18.56 -2.96 -5.97
C GLY A 58 -20.00 -3.46 -6.17
N LYS A 59 -20.20 -4.75 -6.48
CA LYS A 59 -21.52 -5.34 -6.72
C LYS A 59 -22.09 -5.94 -5.43
N PHE A 60 -22.34 -5.09 -4.43
CA PHE A 60 -22.75 -5.50 -3.08
C PHE A 60 -24.08 -6.27 -3.04
N ARG A 61 -25.06 -5.88 -3.86
CA ARG A 61 -26.32 -6.64 -4.03
C ARG A 61 -26.09 -8.08 -4.52
N GLY A 62 -25.07 -8.29 -5.35
CA GLY A 62 -24.65 -9.61 -5.81
C GLY A 62 -24.09 -10.48 -4.68
N VAL A 63 -23.36 -9.88 -3.74
CA VAL A 63 -22.84 -10.60 -2.55
C VAL A 63 -23.99 -11.18 -1.72
N VAL A 64 -25.01 -10.37 -1.44
CA VAL A 64 -26.20 -10.80 -0.68
C VAL A 64 -26.97 -11.88 -1.43
N ALA A 65 -27.16 -11.70 -2.73
CA ALA A 65 -27.87 -12.66 -3.57
C ALA A 65 -27.19 -14.03 -3.57
N LEU A 66 -25.86 -14.06 -3.71
CA LEU A 66 -25.07 -15.30 -3.69
C LEU A 66 -25.05 -15.95 -2.31
N HIS A 67 -24.90 -15.17 -1.23
CA HIS A 67 -24.97 -15.68 0.14
C HIS A 67 -26.30 -16.41 0.40
N ARG A 68 -27.43 -15.79 0.02
CA ARG A 68 -28.78 -16.37 0.17
C ARG A 68 -29.06 -17.59 -0.72
N LEU A 69 -28.22 -17.87 -1.71
CA LEU A 69 -28.43 -18.96 -2.67
C LEU A 69 -27.55 -20.18 -2.45
N SER A 70 -26.42 -20.00 -1.78
CA SER A 70 -25.37 -21.02 -1.69
C SER A 70 -24.95 -21.35 -0.27
N ASP A 71 -25.56 -20.70 0.73
CA ASP A 71 -25.21 -20.79 2.16
C ASP A 71 -23.71 -20.56 2.45
N VAL A 72 -23.00 -19.93 1.51
CA VAL A 72 -21.59 -19.61 1.64
C VAL A 72 -21.45 -18.54 2.72
N SER A 73 -20.69 -18.83 3.77
CA SER A 73 -20.54 -17.91 4.89
C SER A 73 -19.77 -16.65 4.49
N LEU A 74 -20.27 -15.50 4.94
CA LEU A 74 -19.61 -14.19 4.78
C LEU A 74 -18.36 -14.04 5.65
N SER A 75 -18.07 -15.04 6.50
CA SER A 75 -16.87 -15.12 7.34
C SER A 75 -15.68 -15.78 6.64
N LEU A 76 -15.86 -16.32 5.44
CA LEU A 76 -14.73 -16.91 4.71
C LEU A 76 -13.72 -15.82 4.39
N GLN A 77 -12.47 -16.11 4.71
CA GLN A 77 -11.34 -15.25 4.45
C GLN A 77 -10.60 -15.72 3.20
N ASP A 78 -10.03 -14.78 2.47
CA ASP A 78 -9.09 -15.05 1.38
C ASP A 78 -7.66 -15.31 1.91
N ASP A 79 -6.67 -15.42 1.01
CA ASP A 79 -5.28 -15.65 1.40
C ASP A 79 -4.66 -14.47 2.16
N ALA A 80 -5.24 -13.27 2.11
CA ALA A 80 -4.84 -12.11 2.93
C ALA A 80 -5.55 -12.09 4.30
N GLY A 81 -6.46 -13.04 4.55
CA GLY A 81 -7.33 -13.00 5.73
C GLY A 81 -8.51 -12.05 5.56
N ASP A 82 -8.70 -11.43 4.39
CA ASP A 82 -9.75 -10.47 4.17
C ASP A 82 -11.06 -11.21 3.94
N THR A 83 -12.11 -10.78 4.65
CA THR A 83 -13.48 -11.20 4.38
C THR A 83 -14.05 -10.37 3.22
N PRO A 84 -15.18 -10.76 2.60
CA PRO A 84 -15.84 -9.95 1.57
C PRO A 84 -16.17 -8.53 2.06
N LEU A 85 -16.38 -8.35 3.38
CA LEU A 85 -16.63 -7.04 3.97
C LEU A 85 -15.36 -6.17 4.03
N HIS A 86 -14.19 -6.74 4.31
CA HIS A 86 -12.92 -6.00 4.24
C HIS A 86 -12.71 -5.41 2.84
N ILE A 87 -12.93 -6.23 1.80
CA ILE A 87 -12.79 -5.80 0.41
C ILE A 87 -13.82 -4.70 0.07
N ALA A 88 -15.06 -4.84 0.53
CA ALA A 88 -16.10 -3.84 0.32
C ALA A 88 -15.75 -2.49 0.98
N LEU A 89 -15.27 -2.52 2.24
CA LEU A 89 -14.86 -1.30 2.95
C LEU A 89 -13.57 -0.70 2.40
N ALA A 90 -12.63 -1.52 1.94
CA ALA A 90 -11.43 -1.05 1.25
C ALA A 90 -11.80 -0.24 0.00
N LYS A 91 -12.82 -0.67 -0.76
CA LYS A 91 -13.32 0.07 -1.92
C LYS A 91 -13.93 1.43 -1.55
N VAL A 92 -14.60 1.51 -0.41
CA VAL A 92 -15.08 2.81 0.11
C VAL A 92 -13.91 3.70 0.50
N CYS A 93 -12.88 3.15 1.17
CA CYS A 93 -11.67 3.90 1.51
C CYS A 93 -10.91 4.40 0.28
N SER A 94 -10.91 3.64 -0.82
CA SER A 94 -10.30 4.03 -2.10
C SER A 94 -11.13 5.06 -2.90
N GLY A 95 -12.37 5.34 -2.50
CA GLY A 95 -13.27 6.26 -3.20
C GLY A 95 -14.04 5.65 -4.38
N ASP A 96 -13.91 4.35 -4.60
CA ASP A 96 -14.57 3.63 -5.71
C ASP A 96 -16.05 3.29 -5.42
N ALA A 97 -16.48 3.39 -4.17
CA ALA A 97 -17.83 3.05 -3.74
C ALA A 97 -18.30 3.97 -2.60
N THR A 98 -19.60 4.20 -2.50
CA THR A 98 -20.17 5.00 -1.40
C THR A 98 -20.43 4.12 -0.17
N LEU A 99 -20.17 4.64 1.03
CA LEU A 99 -20.48 3.96 2.30
C LEU A 99 -21.96 3.55 2.36
N ARG A 100 -22.85 4.38 1.79
CA ARG A 100 -24.29 4.15 1.74
C ARG A 100 -24.66 2.87 0.98
N GLU A 101 -24.01 2.58 -0.14
CA GLU A 101 -24.28 1.36 -0.91
C GLU A 101 -23.85 0.08 -0.18
N VAL A 102 -22.74 0.15 0.55
CA VAL A 102 -22.27 -0.94 1.42
C VAL A 102 -23.21 -1.09 2.63
N HIS A 103 -23.70 0.02 3.17
CA HIS A 103 -24.64 0.02 4.29
C HIS A 103 -25.98 -0.63 3.92
N ASP A 104 -26.64 -0.08 2.89
CA ASP A 104 -27.98 -0.50 2.45
C ASP A 104 -28.01 -1.94 1.91
N SER A 105 -26.87 -2.46 1.42
CA SER A 105 -26.80 -3.79 0.81
C SER A 105 -26.19 -4.83 1.74
N LEU A 106 -25.04 -4.55 2.34
CA LEU A 106 -24.26 -5.54 3.08
C LEU A 106 -24.53 -5.45 4.58
N LEU A 107 -24.37 -4.28 5.18
CA LEU A 107 -24.43 -4.13 6.65
C LEU A 107 -25.78 -4.51 7.24
N ASP A 108 -26.89 -4.15 6.60
CA ASP A 108 -28.24 -4.55 7.04
C ASP A 108 -28.48 -6.07 6.96
N SER A 109 -27.75 -6.78 6.08
CA SER A 109 -27.85 -8.23 5.93
C SER A 109 -26.78 -9.00 6.73
N LEU A 110 -25.85 -8.30 7.39
CA LEU A 110 -24.70 -8.89 8.08
C LEU A 110 -24.99 -9.11 9.56
N ARG A 111 -24.47 -10.22 10.10
CA ARG A 111 -24.48 -10.48 11.54
C ARG A 111 -23.38 -9.64 12.23
N PRO A 112 -23.60 -9.11 13.43
CA PRO A 112 -22.60 -8.32 14.17
C PRO A 112 -21.28 -9.08 14.41
N LYS A 113 -21.32 -10.42 14.44
CA LYS A 113 -20.12 -11.27 14.58
C LYS A 113 -19.09 -11.11 13.45
N LEU A 114 -19.49 -10.63 12.27
CA LEU A 114 -18.58 -10.46 11.13
C LEU A 114 -17.73 -9.19 11.22
N LEU A 115 -18.14 -8.23 12.07
CA LEU A 115 -17.42 -6.98 12.28
C LEU A 115 -16.14 -7.16 13.11
N HIS A 116 -16.02 -8.28 13.83
CA HIS A 116 -14.90 -8.57 14.73
C HIS A 116 -13.95 -9.64 14.21
N VAL A 117 -14.06 -10.04 12.94
CA VAL A 117 -13.14 -11.02 12.33
C VAL A 117 -11.92 -10.25 11.81
N PRO A 118 -10.72 -10.40 12.40
CA PRO A 118 -9.53 -9.71 11.91
C PRO A 118 -8.94 -10.40 10.68
N ASN A 119 -8.41 -9.63 9.74
CA ASN A 119 -7.57 -10.15 8.67
C ASN A 119 -6.15 -10.51 9.16
N ARG A 120 -5.26 -10.98 8.26
CA ARG A 120 -3.86 -11.31 8.63
C ARG A 120 -3.06 -10.10 9.13
N ARG A 121 -3.54 -8.88 8.86
CA ARG A 121 -2.95 -7.63 9.34
C ARG A 121 -3.50 -7.21 10.70
N GLY A 122 -4.40 -8.00 11.30
CA GLY A 122 -5.04 -7.69 12.58
C GLY A 122 -6.10 -6.60 12.49
N VAL A 123 -6.50 -6.17 11.28
CA VAL A 123 -7.52 -5.14 11.07
C VAL A 123 -8.88 -5.82 10.99
N THR A 124 -9.87 -5.28 11.71
CA THR A 124 -11.25 -5.74 11.64
C THR A 124 -12.10 -4.81 10.76
N PRO A 125 -13.24 -5.29 10.22
CA PRO A 125 -14.16 -4.43 9.48
C PRO A 125 -14.74 -3.30 10.35
N ALA A 126 -14.86 -3.50 11.66
CA ALA A 126 -15.24 -2.45 12.60
C ALA A 126 -14.22 -1.30 12.60
N ASP A 127 -12.92 -1.61 12.63
CA ASP A 127 -11.86 -0.60 12.58
C ASP A 127 -11.94 0.20 11.28
N MET A 128 -12.20 -0.48 10.16
CA MET A 128 -12.35 0.17 8.84
C MET A 128 -13.57 1.09 8.79
N LEU A 129 -14.68 0.71 9.43
CA LEU A 129 -15.87 1.56 9.55
C LEU A 129 -15.61 2.80 10.41
N GLU A 130 -14.88 2.66 11.51
CA GLU A 130 -14.48 3.79 12.35
C GLU A 130 -13.65 4.80 11.55
N TRP A 131 -12.78 4.33 10.65
CA TRP A 131 -12.01 5.21 9.76
C TRP A 131 -12.88 5.95 8.74
N LEU A 132 -14.01 5.35 8.35
CA LEU A 132 -14.93 5.89 7.36
C LEU A 132 -16.00 6.79 7.96
N THR A 133 -16.32 6.64 9.25
CA THR A 133 -17.18 7.59 9.95
C THR A 133 -16.42 8.88 10.19
N PRO A 134 -16.76 10.00 9.53
CA PRO A 134 -16.22 11.29 9.95
C PRO A 134 -16.68 11.51 11.39
N THR A 135 -15.72 11.56 12.31
CA THR A 135 -15.93 11.73 13.74
C THR A 135 -16.88 12.89 14.00
N SER A 136 -18.17 12.60 14.16
CA SER A 136 -19.23 13.56 14.43
C SER A 136 -19.29 13.90 15.93
N ALA A 137 -18.15 13.80 16.60
CA ALA A 137 -17.97 13.99 18.03
C ALA A 137 -16.61 14.65 18.31
N SER A 138 -16.38 15.82 17.73
CA SER A 138 -15.51 16.85 18.30
C SER A 138 -15.94 18.20 17.73
N GLY A 139 -16.27 19.13 18.63
CA GLY A 139 -17.08 20.31 18.36
C GLY A 139 -16.60 21.19 17.20
N VAL A 140 -17.54 21.51 16.32
CA VAL A 140 -17.45 22.63 15.39
C VAL A 140 -17.61 23.91 16.20
N ALA A 141 -16.53 24.67 16.36
CA ALA A 141 -16.63 26.09 16.65
C ALA A 141 -17.08 26.82 15.35
N PRO A 142 -18.12 27.66 15.39
CA PRO A 142 -18.57 28.40 14.21
C PRO A 142 -17.66 29.62 14.04
N GLY A 143 -16.74 29.58 13.08
CA GLY A 143 -15.92 30.74 12.75
C GLY A 143 -14.56 30.41 12.18
N SER A 144 -14.51 29.89 10.96
CA SER A 144 -13.28 29.93 10.18
C SER A 144 -13.66 30.20 8.73
N GLN A 145 -13.41 31.44 8.30
CA GLN A 145 -13.59 31.89 6.94
C GLN A 145 -12.66 31.11 5.99
N PRO A 146 -13.02 31.00 4.70
CA PRO A 146 -12.13 30.40 3.70
C PRO A 146 -10.94 31.34 3.45
N LEU A 147 -9.72 30.86 3.66
CA LEU A 147 -8.51 31.55 3.22
C LEU A 147 -8.37 31.48 1.68
N PRO A 148 -7.82 32.53 1.04
CA PRO A 148 -7.84 32.70 -0.41
C PRO A 148 -6.84 31.77 -1.13
N ARG A 149 -7.25 31.35 -2.33
CA ARG A 149 -6.61 30.35 -3.19
C ARG A 149 -5.31 30.77 -3.87
N SER A 150 -4.75 31.95 -3.62
CA SER A 150 -3.75 32.54 -4.53
C SER A 150 -2.27 32.20 -4.26
N ARG A 151 -1.92 31.49 -3.17
CA ARG A 151 -0.48 31.23 -2.87
C ARG A 151 0.09 29.94 -3.47
N ARG A 152 -0.76 29.02 -3.93
CA ARG A 152 -0.33 27.71 -4.44
C ARG A 152 0.00 27.68 -5.93
N GLU A 153 -0.48 28.68 -6.68
CA GLU A 153 -0.24 28.74 -8.14
C GLU A 153 1.16 29.32 -8.44
N GLU A 154 1.67 30.23 -7.60
CA GLU A 154 3.01 30.82 -7.76
C GLU A 154 4.14 29.81 -7.49
N GLU A 155 3.98 28.90 -6.52
CA GLU A 155 4.98 27.86 -6.23
C GLU A 155 5.05 26.77 -7.32
N PHE A 156 3.94 26.51 -8.02
CA PHE A 156 3.92 25.54 -9.13
C PHE A 156 4.57 26.09 -10.39
N THR A 157 4.43 27.39 -10.66
CA THR A 157 5.09 28.04 -11.80
C THR A 157 6.62 28.08 -11.66
N ASP A 158 7.13 28.31 -10.45
CA ASP A 158 8.57 28.45 -10.20
C ASP A 158 9.33 27.13 -10.39
N TRP A 159 8.72 26.00 -9.99
CA TRP A 159 9.30 24.66 -10.20
C TRP A 159 9.32 24.22 -11.66
N SER A 160 8.28 24.58 -12.44
CA SER A 160 8.24 24.25 -13.87
C SER A 160 9.30 24.98 -14.69
N ALA A 161 9.63 26.23 -14.31
CA ALA A 161 10.71 26.99 -14.94
C ALA A 161 12.09 26.37 -14.65
N LYS A 162 12.30 25.92 -13.41
CA LYS A 162 13.55 25.29 -12.98
C LYS A 162 13.84 23.96 -13.71
N LEU A 163 12.80 23.15 -13.95
CA LEU A 163 12.92 21.91 -14.73
C LEU A 163 13.19 22.15 -16.22
N ALA A 164 12.70 23.26 -16.79
CA ALA A 164 12.95 23.61 -18.18
C ALA A 164 14.40 24.08 -18.41
N GLU A 165 15.00 24.73 -17.42
CA GLU A 165 16.40 25.18 -17.48
C GLU A 165 17.39 24.01 -17.45
N GLU A 166 17.15 22.99 -16.61
CA GLU A 166 18.00 21.79 -16.57
C GLU A 166 17.90 20.97 -17.86
N ALA A 167 16.71 20.85 -18.46
CA ALA A 167 16.53 20.16 -19.74
C ALA A 167 17.25 20.86 -20.91
N ALA A 168 17.41 22.17 -20.86
CA ALA A 168 18.15 22.93 -21.87
C ALA A 168 19.69 22.77 -21.72
N PHE A 169 20.18 22.51 -20.51
CA PHE A 169 21.61 22.34 -20.25
C PHE A 169 22.13 20.98 -20.73
N GLU A 170 21.33 19.91 -20.63
CA GLU A 170 21.70 18.58 -21.16
C GLU A 170 21.84 18.57 -22.69
N ILE A 171 21.05 19.36 -23.40
CA ILE A 171 21.09 19.41 -24.87
C ILE A 171 22.35 20.16 -25.39
N HIS A 172 23.02 20.95 -24.56
CA HIS A 172 24.18 21.75 -24.98
C HIS A 172 25.55 21.11 -24.66
N VAL A 173 25.60 20.04 -23.87
CA VAL A 173 26.86 19.40 -23.44
C VAL A 173 27.16 18.09 -24.19
N GLU A 174 26.18 17.47 -24.85
CA GLU A 174 26.39 16.26 -25.69
C GLU A 174 26.30 16.52 -27.21
N GLY A 175 26.50 17.77 -27.63
CA GLY A 175 26.66 18.15 -29.05
C GLY A 175 28.09 18.02 -29.59
N GLY A 176 29.00 17.40 -28.83
CA GLY A 176 30.37 17.12 -29.23
C GLY A 176 30.43 15.92 -30.18
N PHE A 177 30.23 16.19 -31.45
CA PHE A 177 30.52 15.31 -32.58
C PHE A 177 32.01 14.91 -32.55
N ASP A 178 32.34 13.83 -31.83
CA ASP A 178 33.69 13.25 -31.77
C ASP A 178 33.96 12.52 -33.08
N GLY A 179 34.39 13.32 -34.07
CA GLY A 179 34.83 12.87 -35.36
C GLY A 179 36.03 11.93 -35.25
N GLY A 180 35.89 10.75 -35.87
CA GLY A 180 36.97 10.10 -36.60
C GLY A 180 38.26 9.80 -35.83
N ARG A 181 38.25 8.76 -34.99
CA ARG A 181 39.48 8.03 -34.63
C ARG A 181 39.90 7.01 -35.71
N TYR A 182 39.98 7.47 -36.96
CA TYR A 182 40.74 6.79 -38.01
C TYR A 182 41.86 7.72 -38.48
N ALA A 183 42.66 8.19 -37.52
CA ALA A 183 43.86 8.96 -37.79
C ALA A 183 45.08 8.10 -37.43
N GLY A 184 45.70 7.57 -38.50
CA GLY A 184 47.15 7.34 -38.60
C GLY A 184 47.81 6.44 -37.56
N GLU A 185 47.89 5.14 -37.86
CA GLU A 185 49.00 4.32 -37.37
C GLU A 185 50.05 4.21 -38.50
N PRO A 186 51.35 4.47 -38.22
CA PRO A 186 52.40 4.45 -39.23
C PRO A 186 52.72 3.03 -39.67
N PHE A 187 52.77 2.87 -40.98
CA PHE A 187 53.32 1.74 -41.70
C PHE A 187 54.78 1.50 -41.28
N GLY A 188 55.06 0.46 -40.47
CA GLY A 188 56.44 0.13 -40.09
C GLY A 188 56.58 -1.08 -39.16
N GLU A 189 57.15 -2.15 -39.74
CA GLU A 189 57.91 -3.23 -39.10
C GLU A 189 57.20 -4.57 -38.74
N SER A 190 57.82 -5.62 -39.30
CA SER A 190 57.77 -7.03 -38.91
C SER A 190 56.61 -7.90 -39.40
N TRP A 191 56.44 -7.99 -40.73
CA TRP A 191 55.79 -9.12 -41.40
C TRP A 191 56.79 -10.23 -41.74
N THR A 192 57.47 -10.79 -40.74
CA THR A 192 58.24 -12.02 -40.92
C THR A 192 57.86 -13.02 -39.84
N ASP A 193 57.43 -14.18 -40.31
CA ASP A 193 57.30 -15.45 -39.61
C ASP A 193 56.05 -15.68 -38.75
N THR A 194 54.88 -15.58 -39.41
CA THR A 194 53.81 -16.55 -39.10
C THR A 194 53.19 -17.02 -40.42
N PRO A 195 53.34 -18.30 -40.82
CA PRO A 195 52.64 -18.85 -41.96
C PRO A 195 51.16 -18.95 -41.61
N CYS A 196 50.41 -17.86 -41.84
CA CYS A 196 48.96 -17.85 -41.77
C CYS A 196 48.42 -18.40 -43.10
N PHE A 197 48.70 -19.67 -43.38
CA PHE A 197 48.05 -20.39 -44.47
C PHE A 197 46.73 -20.97 -43.93
N GLU A 198 45.81 -20.06 -43.61
CA GLU A 198 44.41 -20.45 -43.58
C GLU A 198 43.97 -20.51 -45.05
N ASP A 199 43.72 -21.71 -45.58
CA ASP A 199 43.18 -21.86 -46.92
C ASP A 199 41.87 -21.06 -47.03
N PHE A 200 41.61 -20.50 -48.22
CA PHE A 200 40.47 -19.63 -48.46
C PHE A 200 39.14 -20.23 -47.97
N GLU A 201 38.97 -21.55 -48.13
CA GLU A 201 37.81 -22.29 -47.65
C GLU A 201 37.72 -22.30 -46.12
N SER A 202 38.83 -22.50 -45.40
CA SER A 202 38.87 -22.43 -43.94
C SER A 202 38.54 -21.03 -43.43
N TRP A 203 39.04 -19.98 -44.11
CA TRP A 203 38.70 -18.61 -43.78
C TRP A 203 37.21 -18.34 -44.01
N ALA A 204 36.67 -18.76 -45.15
CA ALA A 204 35.27 -18.60 -45.48
C ALA A 204 34.34 -19.32 -44.50
N ASP A 205 34.68 -20.55 -44.12
CA ASP A 205 33.94 -21.35 -43.13
C ASP A 205 33.96 -20.71 -41.75
N ARG A 206 35.12 -20.19 -41.32
CA ARG A 206 35.26 -19.49 -40.04
C ARG A 206 34.42 -18.21 -40.01
N ILE A 207 34.48 -17.40 -41.07
CA ILE A 207 33.67 -16.17 -41.20
C ILE A 207 32.17 -16.50 -41.26
N TYR A 208 31.78 -17.55 -41.98
CA TYR A 208 30.39 -17.99 -42.07
C TYR A 208 29.87 -18.51 -40.72
N ALA A 209 30.67 -19.30 -40.01
CA ALA A 209 30.35 -19.77 -38.67
C ALA A 209 30.24 -18.61 -37.67
N GLU A 210 31.12 -17.61 -37.74
CA GLU A 210 31.04 -16.43 -36.88
C GLU A 210 29.80 -15.58 -37.18
N TYR A 211 29.46 -15.41 -38.47
CA TYR A 211 28.24 -14.74 -38.91
C TYR A 211 26.99 -15.46 -38.40
N GLN A 212 26.91 -16.78 -38.57
CA GLN A 212 25.79 -17.58 -38.05
C GLN A 212 25.71 -17.53 -36.52
N ARG A 213 26.84 -17.53 -35.82
CA ARG A 213 26.90 -17.37 -34.36
C ARG A 213 26.38 -15.99 -33.91
N LYS A 214 26.76 -14.93 -34.62
CA LYS A 214 26.26 -13.56 -34.36
C LYS A 214 24.76 -13.47 -34.64
N ARG A 215 24.29 -14.04 -35.74
CA ARG A 215 22.86 -14.06 -36.10
C ARG A 215 22.02 -14.86 -35.11
N ARG A 216 22.51 -16.01 -34.62
CA ARG A 216 21.86 -16.80 -33.56
C ARG A 216 21.86 -16.06 -32.22
N LYS A 217 22.93 -15.34 -31.86
CA LYS A 217 22.95 -14.52 -30.63
C LYS A 217 21.96 -13.34 -30.71
N SER A 218 21.81 -12.72 -31.88
CA SER A 218 20.80 -11.68 -32.10
C SER A 218 19.38 -12.24 -32.04
N GLN A 219 19.11 -13.40 -32.66
CA GLN A 219 17.79 -14.05 -32.58
C GLN A 219 17.45 -14.54 -31.17
N VAL A 220 18.37 -15.19 -30.47
CA VAL A 220 18.13 -15.72 -29.11
C VAL A 220 18.04 -14.59 -28.05
N GLY A 221 18.62 -13.41 -28.30
CA GLY A 221 18.45 -12.21 -27.45
C GLY A 221 17.20 -11.37 -27.76
N GLU A 222 16.59 -11.56 -28.93
CA GLU A 222 15.38 -10.88 -29.40
C GLU A 222 14.11 -11.74 -29.33
N GLU A 223 14.24 -13.03 -29.02
CA GLU A 223 13.11 -13.95 -28.81
C GLU A 223 12.37 -13.76 -27.46
N GLU A 224 12.83 -12.85 -26.60
CA GLU A 224 11.94 -12.27 -25.58
C GLU A 224 11.11 -11.21 -26.32
N SER A 225 9.88 -11.59 -26.68
CA SER A 225 8.95 -10.75 -27.45
C SER A 225 8.94 -9.32 -26.91
N GLU A 226 8.94 -8.32 -27.79
CA GLU A 226 8.79 -6.91 -27.38
C GLU A 226 7.59 -6.73 -26.41
N SER A 227 6.57 -7.58 -26.55
CA SER A 227 5.43 -7.67 -25.64
C SER A 227 5.83 -8.08 -24.22
N GLU A 228 6.71 -9.07 -24.05
CA GLU A 228 7.18 -9.55 -22.75
C GLU A 228 8.08 -8.52 -22.05
N LYS A 229 8.97 -7.84 -22.79
CA LYS A 229 9.79 -6.74 -22.26
C LYS A 229 8.90 -5.57 -21.79
N ARG A 230 7.88 -5.21 -22.56
CA ARG A 230 6.89 -4.18 -22.19
C ARG A 230 6.07 -4.60 -20.97
N GLU A 231 5.66 -5.86 -20.89
CA GLU A 231 4.88 -6.38 -19.77
C GLU A 231 5.70 -6.44 -18.48
N ARG A 232 6.95 -6.89 -18.54
CA ARG A 232 7.87 -6.89 -17.39
C ARG A 232 8.14 -5.48 -16.87
N LYS A 233 8.37 -4.51 -17.78
CA LYS A 233 8.53 -3.09 -17.43
C LYS A 233 7.27 -2.52 -16.78
N LYS A 234 6.09 -2.91 -17.27
CA LYS A 234 4.80 -2.51 -16.70
C LYS A 234 4.59 -3.08 -15.29
N ARG A 235 4.90 -4.37 -15.08
CA ARG A 235 4.80 -5.03 -13.77
C ARG A 235 5.72 -4.39 -12.74
N ARG A 236 6.97 -4.11 -13.11
CA ARG A 236 7.92 -3.40 -12.25
C ARG A 236 7.42 -2.01 -11.85
N LYS A 237 6.94 -1.22 -12.82
CA LYS A 237 6.36 0.11 -12.54
C LYS A 237 5.10 0.05 -11.66
N GLU A 238 4.31 -1.01 -11.77
CA GLU A 238 3.11 -1.19 -10.95
C GLU A 238 3.47 -1.61 -9.53
N GLU A 239 4.50 -2.46 -9.36
CA GLU A 239 5.04 -2.83 -8.06
C GLU A 239 5.67 -1.63 -7.33
N GLU A 240 6.48 -0.83 -8.03
CA GLU A 240 7.05 0.41 -7.51
C GLU A 240 5.95 1.38 -7.00
N ARG A 241 4.86 1.55 -7.77
CA ARG A 241 3.71 2.36 -7.33
C ARG A 241 3.03 1.79 -6.08
N ARG A 242 2.84 0.47 -6.00
CA ARG A 242 2.23 -0.15 -4.82
C ARG A 242 3.09 0.03 -3.57
N GLU A 243 4.41 -0.06 -3.71
CA GLU A 243 5.34 0.21 -2.61
C GLU A 243 5.30 1.67 -2.17
N GLU A 244 5.23 2.61 -3.12
CA GLU A 244 5.06 4.04 -2.84
C GLU A 244 3.74 4.30 -2.11
N ASP A 245 2.63 3.76 -2.61
CA ASP A 245 1.30 3.86 -1.98
C ASP A 245 1.31 3.27 -0.56
N GLN A 246 2.01 2.16 -0.35
CA GLN A 246 2.15 1.53 0.95
C GLN A 246 2.98 2.39 1.92
N LYS A 247 4.09 2.97 1.45
CA LYS A 247 4.91 3.90 2.23
C LYS A 247 4.13 5.16 2.58
N GLU A 248 3.38 5.72 1.63
CA GLU A 248 2.55 6.91 1.85
C GLU A 248 1.42 6.60 2.85
N PHE A 249 0.78 5.44 2.74
CA PHE A 249 -0.23 4.99 3.69
C PHE A 249 0.34 4.85 5.11
N GLN A 250 1.53 4.25 5.26
CA GLN A 250 2.20 4.16 6.56
C GLN A 250 2.55 5.54 7.12
N LYS A 251 3.06 6.46 6.28
CA LYS A 251 3.36 7.84 6.66
C LYS A 251 2.10 8.56 7.18
N LYS A 252 0.99 8.53 6.42
CA LYS A 252 -0.29 9.14 6.82
C LYS A 252 -0.88 8.49 8.06
N ARG A 253 -0.64 7.20 8.28
CA ARG A 253 -1.05 6.50 9.52
C ARG A 253 -0.26 7.01 10.72
N LEU A 254 1.06 7.08 10.63
CA LEU A 254 1.93 7.57 11.71
C LEU A 254 1.66 9.05 12.02
N GLU A 255 1.44 9.88 11.00
CA GLU A 255 1.10 11.29 11.16
C GLU A 255 -0.22 11.51 11.92
N ARG A 256 -1.26 10.73 11.60
CA ARG A 256 -2.54 10.78 12.35
C ARG A 256 -2.40 10.33 13.80
N LEU A 257 -1.59 9.30 14.03
CA LEU A 257 -1.29 8.85 15.40
C LEU A 257 -0.49 9.90 16.17
N PHE A 258 0.46 10.57 15.52
CA PHE A 258 1.20 11.68 16.10
C PHE A 258 0.29 12.86 16.46
N LEU A 259 -0.64 13.23 15.58
CA LEU A 259 -1.65 14.27 15.85
C LEU A 259 -2.51 13.93 17.07
N ARG A 260 -2.96 12.66 17.18
CA ARG A 260 -3.69 12.19 18.37
C ARG A 260 -2.83 12.27 19.62
N TYR A 261 -1.57 11.82 19.55
CA TYR A 261 -0.62 11.92 20.64
C TYR A 261 -0.39 13.36 21.09
N SER A 262 -0.16 14.29 20.17
CA SER A 262 0.01 15.72 20.46
C SER A 262 -1.25 16.28 21.14
N ALA A 263 -2.44 15.98 20.60
CA ALA A 263 -3.68 16.44 21.18
C ALA A 263 -3.95 15.86 22.59
N ILE A 264 -3.42 14.69 22.91
CA ILE A 264 -3.43 14.15 24.27
C ILE A 264 -2.44 14.91 25.13
N CYS A 265 -1.22 15.15 24.65
CA CYS A 265 -0.22 15.93 25.38
C CYS A 265 -0.72 17.34 25.73
N ASP A 266 -1.40 18.01 24.80
CA ASP A 266 -1.96 19.34 24.99
C ASP A 266 -3.13 19.33 25.98
N ARG A 267 -3.89 18.24 26.01
CA ARG A 267 -5.04 18.05 26.91
C ARG A 267 -4.70 17.27 28.18
N LEU A 268 -3.43 16.94 28.44
CA LEU A 268 -3.02 16.18 29.63
C LEU A 268 -3.47 16.86 30.93
N CYS A 269 -3.62 18.18 30.93
CA CYS A 269 -4.12 18.94 32.08
C CYS A 269 -5.65 18.89 32.27
N SER A 270 -6.41 18.40 31.28
CA SER A 270 -7.89 18.42 31.27
C SER A 270 -8.54 17.08 30.91
N ILE A 271 -7.76 16.06 30.55
CA ILE A 271 -8.23 14.73 30.15
C ILE A 271 -8.79 13.94 31.33
N GLN A 272 -9.80 13.11 31.08
CA GLN A 272 -10.27 12.12 32.04
C GLN A 272 -9.31 10.92 32.11
N THR A 273 -9.09 10.39 33.32
CA THR A 273 -8.13 9.29 33.59
C THR A 273 -8.40 8.00 32.79
N ARG A 274 -9.65 7.77 32.40
CA ARG A 274 -10.07 6.62 31.58
C ARG A 274 -9.57 6.69 30.13
N GLU A 275 -9.53 7.88 29.54
CA GLU A 275 -9.06 8.06 28.15
C GLU A 275 -7.53 7.88 28.06
N LEU A 276 -6.80 8.35 29.08
CA LEU A 276 -5.35 8.19 29.19
C LEU A 276 -4.96 6.71 29.32
N THR A 277 -5.64 5.98 30.21
CA THR A 277 -5.42 4.54 30.41
C THR A 277 -5.72 3.73 29.15
N GLU A 278 -6.83 4.00 28.46
CA GLU A 278 -7.20 3.30 27.22
C GLU A 278 -6.19 3.58 26.10
N PHE A 279 -5.75 4.83 25.95
CA PHE A 279 -4.75 5.23 24.96
C PHE A 279 -3.40 4.53 25.19
N LEU A 280 -2.87 4.61 26.41
CA LEU A 280 -1.59 3.97 26.76
C LEU A 280 -1.68 2.45 26.60
N SER A 281 -2.83 1.84 26.93
CA SER A 281 -3.03 0.40 26.75
C SER A 281 -2.99 -0.05 25.29
N ARG A 282 -3.55 0.75 24.38
CA ARG A 282 -3.66 0.38 22.97
C ARG A 282 -2.44 0.74 22.15
N HIS A 283 -1.63 1.71 22.59
CA HIS A 283 -0.69 2.38 21.69
C HIS A 283 0.76 2.48 22.18
N THR A 284 1.15 1.92 23.34
CA THR A 284 2.56 1.95 23.82
C THR A 284 3.57 1.51 22.76
N HIS A 285 3.35 0.36 22.12
CA HIS A 285 4.21 -0.18 21.06
C HIS A 285 4.19 0.64 19.76
N VAL A 286 3.12 1.40 19.51
CA VAL A 286 3.01 2.24 18.30
C VAL A 286 3.63 3.62 18.55
N LEU A 287 3.64 4.07 19.81
CA LEU A 287 4.22 5.36 20.20
C LEU A 287 5.71 5.40 19.93
N THR A 288 6.45 4.30 20.08
CA THR A 288 7.88 4.25 19.73
C THR A 288 8.11 4.54 18.25
N ASP A 289 7.31 3.93 17.38
CA ASP A 289 7.43 4.13 15.92
C ASP A 289 7.03 5.54 15.53
N VAL A 290 5.98 6.07 16.16
CA VAL A 290 5.51 7.46 15.97
C VAL A 290 6.56 8.47 16.43
N LEU A 291 7.18 8.25 17.59
CA LEU A 291 8.23 9.12 18.11
C LEU A 291 9.48 9.05 17.24
N ARG A 292 9.95 7.85 16.85
CA ARG A 292 11.08 7.69 15.91
C ARG A 292 10.81 8.36 14.57
N TRP A 293 9.62 8.19 14.02
CA TRP A 293 9.20 8.85 12.78
C TRP A 293 9.24 10.38 12.91
N ARG A 294 8.82 10.92 14.07
CA ARG A 294 8.90 12.35 14.33
C ARG A 294 10.34 12.83 14.47
N LEU A 295 11.17 12.09 15.22
CA LEU A 295 12.58 12.42 15.42
C LEU A 295 13.36 12.43 14.11
N ALA A 296 13.07 11.50 13.20
CA ALA A 296 13.70 11.42 11.87
C ALA A 296 13.46 12.68 11.00
N GLN A 297 12.48 13.51 11.33
CA GLN A 297 12.19 14.78 10.63
C GLN A 297 12.81 16.00 11.30
N MET A 298 13.43 15.84 12.46
CA MET A 298 13.96 16.95 13.27
C MET A 298 15.49 16.93 13.26
N GLU A 299 16.09 18.11 13.47
CA GLU A 299 17.54 18.23 13.65
C GLU A 299 17.97 17.63 15.01
N GLN A 300 19.20 17.09 15.11
CA GLN A 300 19.69 16.45 16.35
C GLN A 300 19.56 17.31 17.61
N THR A 301 19.75 18.64 17.49
CA THR A 301 19.63 19.57 18.61
C THR A 301 18.18 19.71 19.09
N GLU A 302 17.21 19.64 18.18
CA GLU A 302 15.78 19.69 18.46
C GLU A 302 15.26 18.35 18.98
N GLN A 303 15.77 17.23 18.46
CA GLN A 303 15.45 15.88 18.93
C GLN A 303 15.68 15.75 20.44
N LYS A 304 16.86 16.17 20.93
CA LYS A 304 17.22 16.13 22.37
C LYS A 304 16.32 17.03 23.21
N LYS A 305 15.95 18.21 22.72
CA LYS A 305 15.03 19.13 23.42
C LYS A 305 13.62 18.55 23.49
N PHE A 306 13.14 17.98 22.39
CA PHE A 306 11.83 17.34 22.31
C PHE A 306 11.74 16.14 23.26
N LEU A 307 12.70 15.20 23.20
CA LEU A 307 12.74 14.03 24.09
C LEU A 307 12.79 14.42 25.57
N ARG A 308 13.59 15.42 25.94
CA ARG A 308 13.63 15.94 27.31
C ARG A 308 12.30 16.55 27.74
N SER A 309 11.57 17.20 26.83
CA SER A 309 10.22 17.71 27.11
C SER A 309 9.23 16.58 27.34
N GLN A 310 9.25 15.56 26.48
CA GLN A 310 8.39 14.38 26.60
C GLN A 310 8.69 13.60 27.89
N LEU A 311 9.96 13.40 28.25
CA LEU A 311 10.35 12.73 29.50
C LEU A 311 9.82 13.45 30.74
N ARG A 312 9.83 14.80 30.73
CA ARG A 312 9.24 15.60 31.81
C ARG A 312 7.72 15.51 31.84
N LEU A 313 7.06 15.46 30.68
CA LEU A 313 5.60 15.38 30.57
C LEU A 313 5.09 14.03 31.10
N TRP A 314 5.75 12.94 30.75
CA TRP A 314 5.36 11.58 31.11
C TRP A 314 5.98 11.07 32.42
N HIS A 315 6.65 11.94 33.17
CA HIS A 315 7.25 11.55 34.45
C HIS A 315 6.15 11.13 35.45
N PRO A 316 6.29 9.98 36.14
CA PRO A 316 5.25 9.46 37.03
C PRO A 316 4.86 10.45 38.13
N ASP A 317 5.83 11.17 38.70
CA ASP A 317 5.54 12.19 39.74
C ASP A 317 4.74 13.38 39.21
N LYS A 318 5.00 13.79 37.96
CA LYS A 318 4.27 14.92 37.36
C LYS A 318 2.84 14.50 37.07
N ILE A 319 2.62 13.29 36.58
CA ILE A 319 1.28 12.73 36.36
C ILE A 319 0.54 12.58 37.70
N LYS A 320 1.20 12.06 38.74
CA LYS A 320 0.62 11.96 40.08
C LYS A 320 0.18 13.31 40.64
N HIS A 321 0.96 14.37 40.42
CA HIS A 321 0.61 15.72 40.85
C HIS A 321 -0.49 16.36 39.99
N THR A 322 -0.54 16.07 38.68
CA THR A 322 -1.53 16.67 37.76
C THR A 322 -2.90 16.02 37.94
N PHE A 323 -2.92 14.74 38.29
CA PHE A 323 -4.14 13.96 38.49
C PHE A 323 -4.30 13.56 39.96
N GLN A 324 -4.47 14.56 40.84
CA GLN A 324 -4.70 14.33 42.28
C GLN A 324 -5.99 13.52 42.56
N ALA A 325 -6.90 13.44 41.58
CA ALA A 325 -8.15 12.68 41.63
C ALA A 325 -8.01 11.20 41.17
N LEU A 326 -6.80 10.70 40.88
CA LEU A 326 -6.60 9.29 40.52
C LEU A 326 -6.84 8.39 41.73
N THR A 327 -7.68 7.38 41.54
CA THR A 327 -7.80 6.30 42.52
C THR A 327 -6.48 5.52 42.61
N PRO A 328 -6.08 5.03 43.79
CA PRO A 328 -4.84 4.27 43.97
C PRO A 328 -4.75 3.05 43.03
N THR A 329 -5.87 2.39 42.75
CA THR A 329 -5.97 1.27 41.80
C THR A 329 -5.68 1.66 40.35
N GLN A 330 -6.08 2.86 39.92
CA GLN A 330 -5.78 3.37 38.57
C GLN A 330 -4.30 3.76 38.45
N MET A 331 -3.70 4.30 39.51
CA MET A 331 -2.27 4.58 39.56
C MET A 331 -1.44 3.31 39.44
N GLU A 332 -1.81 2.25 40.17
CA GLU A 332 -1.12 0.95 40.08
C GLU A 332 -1.17 0.35 38.66
N ALA A 333 -2.29 0.52 37.94
CA ALA A 333 -2.41 0.05 36.56
C ALA A 333 -1.63 0.92 35.54
N LEU A 334 -1.45 2.21 35.82
CA LEU A 334 -0.76 3.16 34.94
C LEU A 334 0.76 3.16 35.13
N GLN A 335 1.21 2.99 36.37
CA GLN A 335 2.62 3.04 36.74
C GLN A 335 3.55 2.17 35.87
N PRO A 336 3.27 0.87 35.60
CA PRO A 336 4.15 0.06 34.77
C PRO A 336 4.26 0.59 33.33
N LYS A 337 3.16 1.15 32.79
CA LYS A 337 3.14 1.69 31.42
C LYS A 337 3.88 3.03 31.31
N LEU A 338 3.78 3.85 32.34
CA LEU A 338 4.55 5.10 32.42
C LEU A 338 6.03 4.82 32.60
N GLN A 339 6.38 3.79 33.38
CA GLN A 339 7.76 3.31 33.48
C GLN A 339 8.26 2.82 32.13
N GLU A 340 7.51 1.97 31.44
CA GLU A 340 7.83 1.49 30.08
C GLU A 340 8.06 2.67 29.13
N LEU A 341 7.15 3.65 29.06
CA LEU A 341 7.33 4.83 28.22
C LEU A 341 8.54 5.68 28.60
N SER A 342 8.77 5.89 29.90
CA SER A 342 9.93 6.66 30.36
C SER A 342 11.24 5.98 30.00
N GLN A 343 11.29 4.64 30.06
CA GLN A 343 12.46 3.85 29.72
C GLN A 343 12.70 3.87 28.20
N LEU A 344 11.63 3.78 27.40
CA LEU A 344 11.68 3.94 25.95
C LEU A 344 12.19 5.33 25.54
N LEU A 345 11.68 6.40 26.15
CA LEU A 345 12.14 7.77 25.91
C LEU A 345 13.60 7.95 26.32
N THR A 346 14.05 7.28 27.38
CA THR A 346 15.46 7.31 27.82
C THR A 346 16.36 6.61 26.81
N ASN A 347 15.95 5.44 26.31
CA ASN A 347 16.69 4.70 25.29
C ASN A 347 16.82 5.51 23.99
N LEU A 348 15.75 6.16 23.55
CA LEU A 348 15.76 7.06 22.39
C LEU A 348 16.60 8.32 22.57
N LEU A 349 16.90 8.71 23.81
CA LEU A 349 17.79 9.85 24.12
C LEU A 349 19.27 9.42 24.12
N SER A 350 19.54 8.13 24.37
CA SER A 350 20.88 7.54 24.36
C SER A 350 21.33 7.02 22.99
N GLU A 351 20.39 6.68 22.11
CA GLU A 351 20.60 6.52 20.66
C GLU A 351 20.97 7.87 20.02
#